data_AF-A0A432DSW2-F1
#
_entry.id   AF-A0A432DSW2-F1
#
_cell.length_a   1.000
_cell.length_b   1.000
_cell.length_c   1.000
_cell.angle_alpha   90.00
_cell.angle_beta   90.00
_cell.angle_gamma   90.00
#
_symmetry.space_group_name_H-M   'P 1'
#
loop_
_entity.id
_entity.type
_entity.pdbx_description
1 polymer ?
#
loop_
_entity_poly.entity_id
_entity_poly.type
_entity_poly.pdbx_seq_one_letter_code
_entity_poly.pdbx_strand_id
1 'polypeptide(L)' 'MLVHKHQIDTQPEEILAQYEYNELSQVKNKKVGGTNTAQPLQSIDYTYNIKGWLTKINDPSDLNGKLFGYELKYTNR' A
#
# COMPACT_ATOMS: atom_id res chain seq x y z
N MET A 1 7.53 -6.80 -8.26
CA MET A 1 7.38 -5.42 -7.73
C MET A 1 7.25 -4.48 -8.91
N LEU A 2 6.28 -3.58 -8.90
CA LEU A 2 6.05 -2.59 -9.97
C LEU A 2 6.19 -1.18 -9.39
N VAL A 3 6.91 -0.27 -10.06
CA VAL A 3 7.18 1.09 -9.57
C VAL A 3 6.74 2.11 -10.63
N HIS A 4 6.01 3.13 -10.20
CA HIS A 4 5.59 4.26 -11.02
C HIS A 4 6.21 5.54 -10.47
N LYS A 5 6.83 6.31 -11.36
CA LYS A 5 7.62 7.49 -11.03
C LYS A 5 7.23 8.68 -11.91
N HIS A 6 7.51 9.88 -11.43
CA HIS A 6 7.22 11.11 -12.13
C HIS A 6 8.31 12.16 -11.84
N GLN A 7 8.69 12.91 -12.87
CA GLN A 7 9.67 13.99 -12.77
C GLN A 7 9.11 15.24 -13.48
N ILE A 8 9.30 16.40 -12.86
CA ILE A 8 8.95 17.70 -13.43
C ILE A 8 10.26 18.45 -13.70
N ASP A 9 10.53 18.75 -14.96
CA ASP A 9 11.75 19.41 -15.44
C ASP A 9 13.03 18.73 -14.92
N THR A 10 13.81 19.46 -14.13
CA THR A 10 15.10 19.02 -13.55
C THR A 10 15.00 18.70 -12.06
N GLN A 11 13.79 18.72 -11.49
CA GLN A 11 13.58 18.35 -10.09
C GLN A 11 13.84 16.85 -9.88
N PRO A 12 14.05 16.40 -8.63
CA PRO A 12 14.18 14.99 -8.33
C PRO A 12 12.98 14.17 -8.85
N GLU A 13 13.26 12.96 -9.33
CA GLU A 13 12.22 12.00 -9.70
C GLU A 13 11.52 11.47 -8.44
N GLU A 14 10.21 11.68 -8.37
CA GLU A 14 9.37 11.24 -7.25
C GLU A 14 8.72 9.89 -7.55
N ILE A 15 8.62 9.04 -6.53
CA ILE A 15 7.94 7.75 -6.63
C ILE A 15 6.47 7.95 -6.25
N LEU A 16 5.59 7.88 -7.24
CA LEU A 16 4.15 8.04 -7.00
C LEU A 16 3.53 6.78 -6.40
N ALA A 17 3.96 5.59 -6.85
CA ALA A 17 3.46 4.33 -6.32
C ALA A 17 4.44 3.18 -6.55
N GLN A 18 4.51 2.26 -5.58
CA GLN A 18 5.17 0.97 -5.70
C GLN A 18 4.18 -0.10 -5.27
N TYR A 19 4.02 -1.14 -6.08
CA TYR A 19 3.10 -2.23 -5.82
C TYR A 19 3.87 -3.55 -5.65
N GLU A 20 3.56 -4.23 -4.57
CA GLU A 20 3.95 -5.61 -4.34
C GLU A 20 2.71 -6.47 -4.39
N TYR A 21 2.83 -7.63 -5.02
CA TYR A 21 1.72 -8.55 -5.24
C TYR A 21 1.97 -9.86 -4.47
N ASN A 22 0.90 -10.52 -4.04
CA ASN A 22 0.95 -11.90 -3.54
C ASN A 22 0.94 -12.92 -4.71
N GLU A 23 0.99 -14.23 -4.41
CA GLU A 23 1.00 -15.26 -5.46
C GLU A 23 -0.29 -15.31 -6.30
N LEU A 24 -1.37 -14.70 -5.82
CA LEU A 24 -2.66 -14.59 -6.50
C LEU A 24 -2.77 -13.32 -7.36
N SER A 25 -1.67 -12.59 -7.56
CA SER A 25 -1.65 -11.31 -8.30
C SER A 25 -2.51 -10.20 -7.68
N GLN A 26 -2.78 -10.27 -6.36
CA GLN A 26 -3.43 -9.20 -5.61
C GLN A 26 -2.38 -8.30 -4.98
N VAL A 27 -2.65 -6.99 -4.91
CA VAL A 27 -1.74 -6.02 -4.28
C VAL A 27 -1.67 -6.32 -2.79
N LYS A 28 -0.55 -6.77 -2.25
CA LYS A 28 -0.36 -7.00 -0.81
C LYS A 28 0.17 -5.76 -0.08
N ASN A 29 0.95 -4.94 -0.77
CA ASN A 29 1.52 -3.72 -0.24
C ASN A 29 1.59 -2.65 -1.33
N LYS A 30 1.23 -1.42 -0.97
CA LYS A 30 1.43 -0.22 -1.79
C LYS A 30 2.27 0.78 -1.02
N LYS A 31 3.41 1.20 -1.58
CA LYS A 31 4.21 2.31 -1.06
C LYS A 31 3.98 3.54 -1.91
N VAL A 32 3.91 4.73 -1.30
CA VAL A 32 3.71 5.99 -2.01
C VAL A 32 4.63 7.09 -1.49
N GLY A 33 5.06 7.95 -2.40
CA GLY A 33 5.89 9.13 -2.13
C GLY A 33 7.36 8.82 -1.85
N GLY A 34 8.17 9.88 -1.91
CA GLY A 34 9.61 9.85 -1.68
C GLY A 34 10.41 9.58 -2.95
N THR A 35 11.72 9.78 -2.85
CA THR A 35 12.67 9.62 -3.96
C THR A 35 13.45 8.30 -3.90
N ASN A 36 13.29 7.54 -2.81
CA ASN A 36 13.97 6.27 -2.58
C ASN A 36 12.94 5.15 -2.32
N THR A 37 13.06 4.04 -3.06
CA THR A 37 12.15 2.90 -2.95
C THR A 37 12.16 2.27 -1.55
N ALA A 38 13.27 2.38 -0.83
CA ALA A 38 13.44 1.87 0.53
C ALA A 38 12.91 2.79 1.63
N GLN A 39 12.60 4.05 1.32
CA GLN A 39 12.15 5.06 2.29
C GLN A 39 10.90 5.79 1.77
N PRO A 40 9.76 5.09 1.63
CA PRO A 40 8.54 5.70 1.17
C PRO A 40 7.94 6.61 2.23
N LEU A 41 7.16 7.60 1.81
CA LEU A 41 6.43 8.46 2.76
C LEU A 41 5.30 7.69 3.46
N GLN A 42 4.69 6.71 2.78
CA GLN A 42 3.68 5.82 3.35
C GLN A 42 3.82 4.40 2.81
N SER A 43 3.51 3.42 3.66
CA SER A 43 3.35 2.02 3.29
C SER A 43 1.97 1.52 3.70
N ILE A 44 1.23 0.96 2.75
CA ILE A 44 -0.17 0.57 2.90
C ILE A 44 -0.25 -0.94 2.66
N ASP A 45 -0.59 -1.69 3.70
CA ASP A 45 -0.79 -3.14 3.64
C ASP A 45 -2.24 -3.46 3.36
N TYR A 46 -2.45 -4.43 2.46
CA TYR A 46 -3.76 -4.89 2.00
C TYR A 46 -3.91 -6.35 2.40
N THR A 47 -4.96 -6.66 3.16
CA THR A 47 -5.31 -8.04 3.53
C THR A 47 -6.62 -8.44 2.86
N TYR A 48 -6.69 -9.67 2.38
CA TYR A 48 -7.86 -10.22 1.71
C TYR A 48 -8.38 -11.45 2.44
N ASN A 49 -9.68 -11.74 2.32
CA ASN A 49 -10.22 -13.04 2.71
C ASN A 49 -9.99 -14.09 1.62
N ILE A 50 -10.39 -15.34 1.90
CA ILE A 50 -10.27 -16.48 0.98
C ILE A 50 -11.06 -16.31 -0.33
N LYS A 51 -12.02 -15.39 -0.38
CA LYS A 51 -12.79 -15.05 -1.60
C LYS A 51 -12.17 -13.89 -2.39
N GLY A 52 -11.03 -13.37 -1.92
CA GLY A 52 -10.31 -12.25 -2.55
C GLY A 52 -10.90 -10.88 -2.25
N TRP A 53 -11.81 -10.73 -1.28
CA TRP A 53 -12.32 -9.43 -0.87
C TRP A 53 -11.38 -8.77 0.13
N LEU A 54 -11.17 -7.46 -0.03
CA LEU A 54 -10.33 -6.66 0.85
C LEU A 54 -10.94 -6.58 2.26
N THR A 55 -10.29 -7.16 3.26
CA THR A 55 -10.80 -7.14 4.65
C THR A 55 -10.14 -6.10 5.51
N LYS A 56 -8.91 -5.69 5.19
CA LYS A 56 -8.16 -4.76 6.04
C LYS A 56 -7.20 -3.92 5.20
N ILE A 57 -7.12 -2.63 5.54
CA ILE A 57 -6.04 -1.73 5.12
C ILE A 57 -5.28 -1.30 6.36
N ASN A 58 -3.98 -1.63 6.43
CA ASN A 58 -3.13 -1.46 7.61
C ASN A 58 -3.74 -2.06 8.88
N ASP A 59 -3.01 -2.16 9.99
CA ASP A 59 -3.68 -2.56 11.23
C ASP A 59 -4.32 -1.34 11.90
N PRO A 60 -5.66 -1.21 11.96
CA PRO A 60 -6.29 -0.09 12.67
C PRO A 60 -6.03 -0.12 14.18
N SER A 61 -5.65 -1.28 14.74
CA SER A 61 -5.28 -1.41 16.16
C SER A 61 -3.82 -1.06 16.44
N ASP A 62 -2.96 -1.08 15.41
CA ASP A 62 -1.56 -0.68 15.50
C ASP A 62 -1.07 -0.11 14.16
N LEU A 63 -1.06 1.21 14.07
CA LEU A 63 -0.65 1.89 12.86
C LEU A 63 0.86 1.89 12.64
N ASN A 64 1.68 1.71 13.68
CA ASN A 64 3.14 1.70 13.59
C ASN A 64 3.74 2.74 12.59
N GLY A 65 3.34 4.01 12.74
CA GLY A 65 3.81 5.11 11.88
C GLY A 65 3.04 5.33 10.56
N LYS A 66 2.01 4.53 10.28
CA LYS A 66 1.13 4.71 9.12
C LYS A 66 0.03 5.73 9.41
N LEU A 67 -0.41 6.45 8.38
CA LEU A 67 -1.36 7.56 8.55
C LEU A 67 -2.82 7.12 8.74
N PHE A 68 -3.18 5.91 8.32
CA PHE A 68 -4.55 5.44 8.37
C PHE A 68 -4.63 3.92 8.40
N GLY A 69 -5.74 3.39 8.90
CA GLY A 69 -6.08 1.98 8.81
C GLY A 69 -7.56 1.76 9.06
N TYR A 70 -8.12 0.68 8.50
CA TYR A 70 -9.51 0.30 8.70
C TYR A 70 -9.74 -1.19 8.41
N GLU A 71 -10.80 -1.73 9.00
CA GLU A 71 -11.25 -3.10 8.80
C GLU A 71 -12.66 -3.10 8.16
N LEU A 72 -12.85 -3.94 7.16
CA LEU A 72 -14.11 -4.11 6.42
C LEU A 72 -14.75 -5.45 6.82
N LYS A 73 -15.97 -5.37 7.37
CA LYS A 73 -16.78 -6.54 7.74
C LYS A 73 -17.89 -6.74 6.72
N TYR A 74 -17.82 -7.84 5.97
CA TYR A 74 -18.79 -8.16 4.90
C TYR A 74 -19.99 -8.98 5.37
N THR A 75 -19.88 -9.62 6.53
CA THR A 75 -20.99 -10.33 7.16
C THR A 75 -21.05 -9.93 8.62
N ASN A 76 -22.19 -9.38 9.02
CA ASN A 76 -22.54 -9.20 10.41
C ASN A 76 -22.93 -10.56 10.98
N ARG A 77 -22.12 -11.08 11.90
CA ARG A 77 -22.63 -11.93 12.96
C ARG A 77 -22.51 -11.17 14.27
#